data_AF-A0AA87DUV3-F1
#
_entry.id   AF-A0AA87DUV3-F1
#
_cell.length_a   1.000
_cell.length_b   1.000
_cell.length_c   1.000
_cell.angle_alpha   90.00
_cell.angle_beta   90.00
_cell.angle_gamma   90.00
#
_symmetry.space_group_name_H-M   'P 1'
#
loop_
_entity.id
_entity.type
_entity.pdbx_description
1 polymer ?
#
loop_
_entity_poly.entity_id
_entity_poly.type
_entity_poly.pdbx_seq_one_letter_code
_entity_poly.pdbx_strand_id
1 'polypeptide(L)'
;MIKFFRGALVVAFLAGCTSTPGTMNDVHTGVSAKHSAYHFVHTGLLDSLKVATFVGTKDKQTKYGIATSYLSTGLGWAFYQEAWSFGKKLSFSMTNEKLLSCSSGSCSMLEEGVIELTKEEFETAAVSGFEFKLIGKNRQFVVKVPAKAFQESLSQ
;
A
#
# COMPACT_ATOMS: atom_id res chain seq x y z
N MET A 1 11.27 6.24 34.00
CA MET A 1 10.85 6.96 32.78
C MET A 1 11.72 6.50 31.62
N ILE A 2 11.24 5.53 30.83
CA ILE A 2 11.96 5.00 29.66
C ILE A 2 11.14 5.33 28.42
N LYS A 3 11.82 5.99 27.47
CA LYS A 3 11.26 6.65 26.28
C LYS A 3 10.65 5.64 25.30
N PHE A 4 9.50 6.03 24.75
CA PHE A 4 8.82 5.40 23.62
C PHE A 4 9.77 5.18 22.43
N PHE A 5 10.00 3.92 22.08
CA PHE A 5 10.61 3.55 20.80
C PHE A 5 9.50 3.47 19.74
N ARG A 6 9.19 4.62 19.13
CA ARG A 6 8.42 4.70 17.88
C ARG A 6 9.31 4.23 16.73
N GLY A 7 9.46 2.92 16.59
CA GLY A 7 10.13 2.30 15.45
C GLY A 7 9.13 2.05 14.33
N ALA A 8 9.07 2.94 13.35
CA ALA A 8 8.38 2.68 12.09
C ALA A 8 9.07 1.48 11.40
N LEU A 9 8.35 0.38 11.24
CA LEU A 9 8.80 -0.78 10.49
C LEU A 9 8.75 -0.41 9.00
N VAL A 10 9.89 0.05 8.46
CA VAL A 10 10.05 0.30 7.03
C VAL A 10 10.19 -1.07 6.35
N VAL A 11 9.09 -1.55 5.76
CA VAL A 11 9.10 -2.72 4.87
C VAL A 11 9.60 -2.23 3.52
N ALA A 12 10.88 -2.47 3.23
CA ALA A 12 11.44 -2.26 1.89
C ALA A 12 10.89 -3.36 0.96
N PHE A 13 9.75 -3.10 0.32
CA PHE A 13 9.25 -3.94 -0.75
C PHE A 13 10.23 -3.85 -1.93
N LEU A 14 10.92 -4.96 -2.21
CA LEU A 14 11.63 -5.15 -3.47
C LEU A 14 10.63 -4.97 -4.61
N ALA A 15 10.74 -3.83 -5.31
CA ALA A 15 9.98 -3.48 -6.50
C ALA A 15 10.42 -4.34 -7.70
N GLY A 16 10.18 -5.65 -7.64
CA GLY A 16 10.04 -6.50 -8.82
C GLY A 16 8.57 -6.50 -9.22
N CYS A 17 8.27 -6.41 -10.52
CA CYS A 17 6.91 -6.52 -11.04
C CYS A 17 6.28 -7.89 -10.76
N THR A 18 5.85 -8.16 -9.53
CA THR A 18 5.03 -9.34 -9.23
C THR A 18 3.58 -8.96 -9.52
N SER A 19 3.17 -9.18 -10.77
CA SER A 19 1.76 -9.17 -11.17
C SER A 19 0.99 -10.38 -10.64
N THR A 20 1.63 -11.23 -9.85
CA THR A 20 1.07 -12.45 -9.28
C THR A 20 1.11 -12.40 -7.74
N PRO A 21 0.14 -13.03 -7.07
CA PRO A 21 0.23 -13.27 -5.63
C PRO A 21 1.46 -14.09 -5.27
N GLY A 22 1.92 -14.00 -4.03
CA GLY A 22 3.05 -14.80 -3.59
C GLY A 22 3.46 -14.60 -2.14
N THR A 23 4.47 -15.37 -1.74
CA THR A 23 5.11 -15.28 -0.43
C THR A 23 6.55 -14.82 -0.61
N MET A 24 6.93 -13.79 0.14
CA MET A 24 8.28 -13.29 0.24
C MET A 24 8.84 -13.63 1.61
N ASN A 25 10.07 -14.11 1.66
CA ASN A 25 10.78 -14.38 2.91
C ASN A 25 12.13 -13.67 2.85
N ASP A 26 12.38 -12.78 3.79
CA ASP A 26 13.66 -12.11 3.97
C ASP A 26 14.41 -12.76 5.14
N VAL A 27 15.42 -13.55 4.81
CA VAL A 27 16.27 -14.26 5.78
C VAL A 27 17.12 -13.33 6.64
N HIS A 28 17.38 -12.10 6.19
CA HIS A 28 18.20 -11.13 6.91
C HIS A 28 17.39 -10.37 7.96
N THR A 29 16.10 -10.12 7.70
CA THR A 29 15.23 -9.39 8.62
C THR A 29 14.25 -10.27 9.39
N GLY A 30 14.16 -11.56 9.02
CA GLY A 30 13.20 -12.51 9.59
C GLY A 30 11.74 -12.19 9.21
N VAL A 31 11.53 -11.36 8.20
CA VAL A 31 10.20 -10.96 7.74
C VAL A 31 9.69 -11.95 6.71
N SER A 32 8.48 -12.45 6.92
CA SER A 32 7.71 -13.16 5.90
C SER A 32 6.51 -12.32 5.51
N ALA A 33 6.19 -12.22 4.23
CA ALA A 33 5.01 -11.49 3.76
C ALA A 33 4.30 -12.28 2.66
N LYS A 34 3.02 -12.57 2.89
CA LYS A 34 2.10 -13.06 1.86
C LYS A 34 1.43 -11.85 1.22
N HIS A 35 1.32 -11.80 -0.10
CA HIS A 35 0.75 -10.65 -0.79
C HIS A 35 -0.13 -11.08 -1.97
N SER A 36 -1.09 -10.22 -2.32
CA SER A 36 -1.90 -10.36 -3.53
C SER A 36 -1.11 -9.92 -4.78
N ALA A 37 -1.70 -10.12 -5.94
CA ALA A 37 -1.28 -9.36 -7.12
C ALA A 37 -1.58 -7.85 -6.90
N TYR A 38 -0.90 -7.01 -7.68
CA TYR A 38 -1.31 -5.61 -7.80
C TYR A 38 -2.60 -5.47 -8.61
N HIS A 39 -3.56 -4.72 -8.07
CA HIS A 39 -4.81 -4.36 -8.73
C HIS A 39 -4.79 -2.87 -9.08
N PHE A 40 -5.02 -2.53 -10.34
CA PHE A 40 -5.24 -1.16 -10.76
C PHE A 40 -6.63 -0.69 -10.28
N VAL A 41 -6.63 0.38 -9.49
CA VAL A 41 -7.85 1.00 -8.94
C VAL A 41 -8.12 2.37 -9.56
N HIS A 42 -7.10 2.94 -10.23
CA HIS A 42 -7.22 4.09 -11.11
C HIS A 42 -6.18 3.98 -12.22
N THR A 43 -6.60 4.28 -13.45
CA THR A 43 -5.72 4.34 -14.62
C THR A 43 -6.12 5.55 -15.46
N GLY A 44 -5.28 6.58 -15.46
CA GLY A 44 -5.36 7.72 -16.36
C GLY A 44 -4.28 7.68 -17.43
N LEU A 45 -4.25 8.71 -18.28
CA LEU A 45 -3.27 8.82 -19.36
C LEU A 45 -1.83 8.97 -18.85
N LEU A 46 -1.66 9.69 -17.74
CA LEU A 46 -0.35 10.06 -17.18
C LEU A 46 -0.25 9.75 -15.69
N ASP A 47 -1.24 9.05 -15.13
CA ASP A 47 -1.22 8.61 -13.75
C ASP A 47 -1.84 7.23 -13.59
N SER A 48 -1.42 6.50 -12.57
CA SER A 48 -2.04 5.23 -12.19
C SER A 48 -1.91 5.03 -10.69
N LEU A 49 -2.94 4.44 -10.11
CA LEU A 49 -2.93 3.96 -8.74
C LEU A 49 -3.20 2.46 -8.76
N LYS A 50 -2.28 1.72 -8.17
CA LYS A 50 -2.43 0.29 -7.93
C LYS A 50 -2.33 0.00 -6.44
N VAL A 51 -2.96 -1.08 -6.04
CA VAL A 51 -2.95 -1.57 -4.65
C VAL A 51 -2.66 -3.05 -4.60
N ALA A 52 -2.01 -3.49 -3.53
CA ALA A 52 -1.88 -4.90 -3.19
C ALA A 52 -2.20 -5.06 -1.70
N THR A 53 -2.74 -6.19 -1.31
CA THR A 53 -2.93 -6.50 0.11
C THR A 53 -1.80 -7.40 0.59
N PHE A 54 -1.52 -7.39 1.89
CA PHE A 54 -0.49 -8.25 2.46
C PHE A 54 -0.79 -8.69 3.89
N VAL A 55 -0.21 -9.83 4.25
CA VAL A 55 -0.10 -10.35 5.61
C VAL A 55 1.39 -10.54 5.91
N GLY A 56 1.95 -9.66 6.73
CA GLY A 56 3.36 -9.67 7.12
C GLY A 56 3.54 -10.27 8.51
N THR A 57 4.55 -11.12 8.70
CA THR A 57 4.92 -11.67 10.00
C THR A 57 6.39 -11.38 10.29
N LYS A 58 6.65 -10.86 11.49
CA LYS A 58 8.00 -10.63 12.02
C LYS A 58 7.99 -10.91 13.52
N ASP A 59 8.93 -11.69 14.04
CA ASP A 59 9.09 -11.93 15.48
C ASP A 59 7.78 -12.36 16.19
N LYS A 60 6.99 -13.23 15.53
CA LYS A 60 5.65 -13.70 15.97
C LYS A 60 4.55 -12.63 15.99
N GLN A 61 4.82 -11.43 15.49
CA GLN A 61 3.81 -10.40 15.28
C GLN A 61 3.35 -10.45 13.83
N THR A 62 2.03 -10.50 13.64
CA THR A 62 1.41 -10.46 12.31
C THR A 62 0.74 -9.12 12.09
N LYS A 63 1.02 -8.50 10.94
CA LYS A 63 0.40 -7.26 10.46
C LYS A 63 -0.37 -7.51 9.18
N TYR A 64 -1.47 -6.80 9.03
CA TYR A 64 -2.37 -6.86 7.89
C TYR A 64 -2.46 -5.49 7.27
N GLY A 65 -2.52 -5.40 5.94
CA GLY A 65 -2.60 -4.09 5.33
C GLY A 65 -2.77 -4.05 3.82
N ILE A 66 -2.90 -2.82 3.34
CA ILE A 66 -3.02 -2.49 1.92
C ILE A 66 -1.79 -1.64 1.56
N ALA A 67 -0.98 -2.12 0.64
CA ALA A 67 0.05 -1.33 -0.03
C ALA A 67 -0.58 -0.55 -1.19
N THR A 68 -0.18 0.71 -1.33
CA THR A 68 -0.62 1.63 -2.38
C THR A 68 0.61 2.06 -3.15
N SER A 69 0.49 2.19 -4.47
CA SER A 69 1.57 2.63 -5.36
C SER A 69 0.96 3.52 -6.44
N TYR A 70 1.28 4.81 -6.35
CA TYR A 70 0.80 5.84 -7.25
C TYR A 70 1.95 6.34 -8.11
N LEU A 71 1.79 6.25 -9.41
CA LEU A 71 2.71 6.81 -10.39
C LEU A 71 2.02 7.98 -11.08
N SER A 72 2.67 9.15 -11.14
CA SER A 72 2.19 10.32 -11.87
C SER A 72 3.31 10.95 -12.68
N THR A 73 3.03 11.28 -13.94
CA THR A 73 3.96 11.92 -14.87
C THR A 73 3.40 13.26 -15.34
N GLY A 74 4.02 14.37 -14.93
CA GLY A 74 3.67 15.71 -15.45
C GLY A 74 2.32 16.30 -15.01
N LEU A 75 1.48 15.57 -14.29
CA LEU A 75 0.15 16.03 -13.82
C LEU A 75 0.15 16.60 -12.39
N GLY A 76 1.32 16.84 -11.82
CA GLY A 76 1.48 17.12 -10.39
C GLY A 76 1.41 15.85 -9.53
N TRP A 77 2.11 15.88 -8.41
CA TRP A 77 2.24 14.75 -7.49
C TRP A 77 1.15 14.84 -6.42
N ALA A 78 0.67 13.70 -5.92
CA ALA A 78 -0.46 13.68 -5.00
C ALA A 78 -0.05 14.15 -3.60
N PHE A 79 1.12 13.71 -3.14
CA PHE A 79 1.62 13.81 -1.77
C PHE A 79 0.59 13.29 -0.77
N TYR A 80 0.26 11.99 -0.83
CA TYR A 80 -0.73 11.41 0.06
C TYR A 80 -0.30 11.49 1.53
N GLN A 81 -1.24 11.84 2.39
CA GLN A 81 -0.99 12.03 3.82
C GLN A 81 -2.01 11.29 4.69
N GLU A 82 -3.20 11.02 4.15
CA GLU A 82 -4.28 10.42 4.92
C GLU A 82 -5.02 9.36 4.12
N ALA A 83 -5.53 8.37 4.85
CA ALA A 83 -6.49 7.41 4.35
C ALA A 83 -7.71 7.40 5.29
N TRP A 84 -8.90 7.36 4.72
CA TRP A 84 -10.16 7.35 5.46
C TRP A 84 -11.11 6.28 4.91
N SER A 85 -11.85 5.58 5.76
CA SER A 85 -12.92 4.69 5.34
C SER A 85 -14.17 5.02 6.14
N PHE A 86 -15.27 5.38 5.46
CA PHE A 86 -16.57 5.70 6.06
C PHE A 86 -16.51 6.58 7.33
N GLY A 87 -15.71 7.65 7.29
CA GLY A 87 -15.56 8.60 8.41
C GLY A 87 -14.53 8.20 9.48
N LYS A 88 -13.92 7.01 9.39
CA LYS A 88 -12.80 6.59 10.24
C LYS A 88 -11.46 6.90 9.56
N LYS A 89 -10.57 7.62 10.25
CA LYS A 89 -9.18 7.79 9.81
C LYS A 89 -8.42 6.48 10.00
N LEU A 90 -7.78 6.00 8.94
CA LEU A 90 -6.98 4.78 8.94
C LEU A 90 -5.52 5.08 9.29
N SER A 91 -4.79 4.05 9.76
CA SER A 91 -3.36 4.14 10.01
C SER A 91 -2.60 4.08 8.69
N PHE A 92 -2.37 5.24 8.08
CA PHE A 92 -1.63 5.38 6.84
C PHE A 92 -0.20 5.86 7.10
N SER A 93 0.77 5.29 6.40
CA SER A 93 2.16 5.73 6.41
C SER A 93 2.73 5.72 5.01
N MET A 94 3.40 6.80 4.63
CA MET A 94 4.18 6.87 3.40
C MET A 94 5.46 6.07 3.58
N THR A 95 5.73 5.14 2.67
CA THR A 95 6.93 4.29 2.71
C THR A 95 7.97 4.72 1.68
N ASN A 96 7.55 5.36 0.59
CA ASN A 96 8.45 5.81 -0.46
C ASN A 96 7.87 7.02 -1.19
N GLU A 97 8.70 8.01 -1.44
CA GLU A 97 8.40 9.16 -2.30
C GLU A 97 9.63 9.39 -3.17
N LYS A 98 9.57 8.92 -4.42
CA LYS A 98 10.72 8.89 -5.31
C LYS A 98 10.42 9.56 -6.65
N LEU A 99 11.21 10.59 -6.95
CA LEU A 99 11.34 11.11 -8.30
C LEU A 99 12.04 10.05 -9.17
N LEU A 100 11.35 9.54 -10.18
CA LEU A 100 11.88 8.49 -11.04
C LEU A 100 12.72 9.08 -12.18
N SER A 101 12.11 9.92 -13.02
CA SER A 101 12.75 10.49 -14.20
C SER A 101 12.08 11.80 -14.60
N CYS A 102 12.80 12.64 -15.36
CA CYS A 102 12.27 13.84 -15.96
C CYS A 102 12.63 13.89 -17.45
N SER A 103 11.67 14.23 -18.30
CA SER A 103 11.85 14.37 -19.75
C SER A 103 11.00 15.51 -20.30
N SER A 104 11.60 16.31 -21.20
CA SER A 104 10.92 17.31 -22.05
C SER A 104 9.83 18.13 -21.33
N GLY A 105 10.10 18.58 -20.10
CA GLY A 105 9.20 19.43 -19.32
C GLY A 105 8.24 18.72 -18.35
N SER A 106 8.35 17.39 -18.17
CA SER A 106 7.56 16.63 -17.21
C SER A 106 8.44 15.71 -16.37
N CYS A 107 8.03 15.45 -15.12
CA CYS A 107 8.69 14.50 -14.23
C CYS A 107 7.71 13.43 -13.76
N SER A 108 8.23 12.21 -13.60
CA SER A 108 7.53 11.06 -13.06
C SER A 108 7.86 10.90 -11.58
N MET A 109 6.82 10.79 -10.76
CA MET A 109 6.91 10.59 -9.32
C MET A 109 6.20 9.29 -8.94
N LEU A 110 6.89 8.49 -8.13
CA LEU A 110 6.33 7.31 -7.49
C LEU A 110 6.10 7.61 -6.01
N GLU A 111 4.88 7.41 -5.56
CA GLU A 111 4.47 7.53 -4.16
C GLU A 111 3.91 6.19 -3.70
N GLU A 112 4.50 5.62 -2.66
CA GLU A 112 4.08 4.33 -2.11
C GLU A 112 3.80 4.47 -0.63
N GLY A 113 2.66 3.97 -0.20
CA GLY A 113 2.26 4.00 1.20
C GLY A 113 1.53 2.76 1.61
N VAL A 114 1.39 2.58 2.92
CA VAL A 114 0.76 1.43 3.53
C VAL A 114 -0.36 1.88 4.45
N ILE A 115 -1.50 1.21 4.35
CA ILE A 115 -2.60 1.29 5.28
C ILE A 115 -2.56 0.03 6.15
N GLU A 116 -2.36 0.19 7.45
CA GLU A 116 -2.46 -0.91 8.41
C GLU A 116 -3.93 -1.15 8.76
N LEU A 117 -4.34 -2.42 8.72
CA LEU A 117 -5.65 -2.90 9.13
C LEU A 117 -5.49 -3.84 10.33
N THR A 118 -6.55 -3.93 11.14
CA THR A 118 -6.69 -5.02 12.10
C THR A 118 -6.93 -6.34 11.37
N LYS A 119 -6.71 -7.45 12.08
CA LYS A 119 -7.00 -8.79 11.54
C LYS A 119 -8.49 -8.88 11.15
N GLU A 120 -9.37 -8.42 12.01
CA GLU A 120 -10.83 -8.49 11.84
C GLU A 120 -11.29 -7.65 10.63
N GLU A 121 -10.73 -6.45 10.45
CA GLU A 121 -11.00 -5.62 9.27
C GLU A 121 -10.53 -6.30 7.98
N PHE A 122 -9.34 -6.91 8.01
CA PHE A 122 -8.78 -7.60 6.85
C PHE A 122 -9.58 -8.85 6.46
N GLU A 123 -9.98 -9.66 7.45
CA GLU A 123 -10.81 -10.85 7.24
C GLU A 123 -12.22 -10.47 6.74
N THR A 124 -12.81 -9.39 7.28
CA THR A 124 -14.08 -8.86 6.77
C THR A 124 -13.93 -8.39 5.32
N ALA A 125 -12.84 -7.69 5.00
CA ALA A 125 -12.52 -7.25 3.65
C ALA A 125 -12.29 -8.42 2.68
N ALA A 126 -11.86 -9.59 3.16
CA ALA A 126 -11.78 -10.81 2.34
C ALA A 126 -13.15 -11.37 1.93
N VAL A 127 -14.24 -10.91 2.55
CA VAL A 127 -15.61 -11.27 2.16
C VAL A 127 -16.23 -10.18 1.28
N SER A 128 -16.17 -8.92 1.71
CA SER A 128 -16.91 -7.82 1.07
C SER A 128 -16.08 -6.90 0.17
N GLY A 129 -14.76 -7.06 0.16
CA GLY A 129 -13.84 -6.03 -0.32
C GLY A 129 -13.72 -4.88 0.69
N PHE A 130 -12.95 -3.86 0.32
CA PHE A 130 -12.68 -2.71 1.18
C PHE A 130 -12.66 -1.42 0.36
N GLU A 131 -13.34 -0.39 0.86
CA GLU A 131 -13.36 0.93 0.24
C GLU A 131 -12.74 1.96 1.19
N PHE A 132 -11.86 2.80 0.63
CA PHE A 132 -11.25 3.89 1.36
C PHE A 132 -10.97 5.07 0.44
N LYS A 133 -10.77 6.24 1.03
CA LYS A 133 -10.37 7.46 0.35
C LYS A 133 -8.93 7.79 0.71
N LEU A 134 -8.06 7.90 -0.29
CA LEU A 134 -6.73 8.51 -0.14
C LEU A 134 -6.83 10.01 -0.34
N ILE A 135 -6.18 10.76 0.53
CA ILE A 135 -6.16 12.22 0.50
C ILE A 135 -4.71 12.67 0.53
N GLY A 136 -4.30 13.35 -0.53
CA GLY A 136 -3.03 14.05 -0.63
C GLY A 136 -3.24 15.53 -0.83
N LYS A 137 -2.13 16.28 -0.84
CA LYS A 137 -2.14 17.73 -0.98
C LYS A 137 -2.83 18.20 -2.28
N ASN A 138 -2.62 17.49 -3.38
CA ASN A 138 -3.09 17.91 -4.70
C ASN A 138 -4.13 16.97 -5.32
N ARG A 139 -4.32 15.77 -4.77
CA ARG A 139 -5.20 14.74 -5.34
C ARG A 139 -5.85 13.91 -4.24
N GLN A 140 -7.00 13.35 -4.60
CA GLN A 140 -7.71 12.40 -3.76
C GLN A 140 -8.31 11.30 -4.64
N PHE A 141 -8.37 10.08 -4.13
CA PHE A 141 -8.99 8.95 -4.82
C PHE A 141 -9.89 8.20 -3.86
N VAL A 142 -11.06 7.79 -4.34
CA VAL A 142 -11.85 6.73 -3.70
C VAL A 142 -11.39 5.42 -4.32
N VAL A 143 -10.82 4.56 -3.48
CA VAL A 143 -10.20 3.31 -3.85
C VAL A 143 -11.09 2.17 -3.39
N LYS A 144 -11.38 1.25 -4.32
CA LYS A 144 -12.13 0.02 -4.04
C LYS A 144 -11.22 -1.17 -4.28
N VAL A 145 -10.90 -1.89 -3.20
CA VAL A 145 -10.09 -3.10 -3.24
C VAL A 145 -11.02 -4.31 -3.27
N PRO A 146 -10.92 -5.18 -4.29
CA PRO A 146 -11.79 -6.35 -4.39
C PRO A 146 -11.47 -7.36 -3.28
N ALA A 147 -12.49 -8.08 -2.82
CA ALA A 147 -12.34 -9.12 -1.79
C ALA A 147 -11.28 -10.17 -2.16
N LYS A 148 -11.18 -10.47 -3.46
CA LYS A 148 -10.20 -11.40 -4.03
C LYS A 148 -8.76 -11.06 -3.65
N ALA A 149 -8.38 -9.79 -3.58
CA ALA A 149 -7.01 -9.40 -3.21
C ALA A 149 -6.67 -9.89 -1.79
N PHE A 150 -7.56 -9.64 -0.83
CA PHE A 150 -7.39 -10.08 0.55
C PHE A 150 -7.37 -11.60 0.65
N GLN A 151 -8.25 -12.30 -0.09
CA GLN A 151 -8.27 -13.76 -0.16
C GLN A 151 -6.94 -14.32 -0.67
N GLU A 152 -6.39 -13.74 -1.74
CA GLU A 152 -5.09 -14.15 -2.28
C GLU A 152 -3.97 -14.04 -1.26
N SER A 153 -3.98 -12.99 -0.42
CA SER A 153 -2.97 -12.80 0.64
C SER A 153 -3.12 -13.76 1.81
N LEU A 154 -4.36 -14.18 2.11
CA LEU A 154 -4.64 -15.17 3.16
C LEU A 154 -4.33 -16.60 2.72
N SER A 155 -4.42 -16.89 1.42
CA SER A 155 -4.28 -18.24 0.86
C SER A 155 -2.87 -18.65 0.46
N GLN A 156 -1.89 -17.73 0.46
CA GLN A 156 -0.47 -18.11 0.29
C GLN A 156 0.06 -18.82 1.54
#